data_AF-A0A522BGX5-F1
#
_entry.id   AF-A0A522BGX5-F1
#
_cell.length_a   1.000
_cell.length_b   1.000
_cell.length_c   1.000
_cell.angle_alpha   90.00
_cell.angle_beta   90.00
_cell.angle_gamma   90.00
#
_symmetry.space_group_name_H-M   'P 1'
#
loop_
_entity.id
_entity.type
_entity.pdbx_description
1 polymer ?
#
loop_
_entity_poly.entity_id
_entity_poly.type
_entity_poly.pdbx_seq_one_letter_code
_entity_poly.pdbx_strand_id
1 'polypeptide(L)'
;MSLVKLFHGSRRAGSGFFEEPELKIKFLALLSLLLLPLSAMAEELRTVPSLDAYVGAEGCKVCHQDKYDGWKKTFHSTAVRDAKAEPSAILGDFSVEGLGFKKEEVEFTIGAHWNQRYMKKIDNDFYILPKSWSISSRRWEPYNVWGWKKMPYSKFCIGCHVTRYDPKDGSFVEHKIGCESCHGPGKGHAETEGKGQIVNPSKLGGVEMEMICASCHVRGKDPSGEFQFPIGYYPGRNLADYYIPAKLEPGEPISDSLLRQFRQWWGNAGTEVAECEVCGLYGNDDSGKAKAKTKSQTEYCMGCHKFGDKFYEHTNHAKETKFDCLDCHKKVSVVTEDDADDNVHSISYFLVHKKTCYDKDYTKACVICHTTWSIDKAKEQLSSWKGREKVHD
;
A
#
# COMPACT_ATOMS: atom_id res chain seq x y z
N MET A 1 46.02 -69.44 -5.62
CA MET A 1 44.69 -70.06 -5.82
C MET A 1 44.39 -70.05 -7.31
N SER A 2 44.47 -71.25 -7.93
CA SER A 2 43.85 -71.79 -9.18
C SER A 2 43.59 -70.88 -10.41
N LEU A 3 44.18 -71.17 -11.59
CA LEU A 3 43.81 -72.19 -12.62
C LEU A 3 42.49 -71.83 -13.36
N VAL A 4 42.42 -71.42 -14.65
CA VAL A 4 42.78 -72.03 -15.96
C VAL A 4 41.51 -72.32 -16.81
N LYS A 5 41.65 -72.19 -18.15
CA LYS A 5 40.81 -72.65 -19.31
C LYS A 5 39.67 -71.72 -19.77
N LEU A 6 39.65 -71.19 -21.00
CA LEU A 6 39.64 -71.73 -22.38
C LEU A 6 38.21 -71.99 -22.94
N PHE A 7 38.04 -71.62 -24.23
CA PHE A 7 37.08 -72.07 -25.27
C PHE A 7 35.98 -71.09 -25.79
N HIS A 8 36.22 -70.64 -27.04
CA HIS A 8 35.40 -70.78 -28.27
C HIS A 8 33.93 -70.30 -28.37
N GLY A 9 33.72 -69.33 -29.29
CA GLY A 9 32.77 -69.43 -30.44
C GLY A 9 31.29 -69.03 -30.27
N SER A 10 30.80 -68.09 -31.09
CA SER A 10 29.57 -68.22 -31.94
C SER A 10 28.93 -66.87 -32.37
N ARG A 11 28.89 -66.66 -33.70
CA ARG A 11 27.81 -66.12 -34.59
C ARG A 11 26.96 -64.87 -34.25
N ARG A 12 27.03 -63.91 -35.19
CA ARG A 12 25.97 -63.12 -35.90
C ARG A 12 24.75 -62.60 -35.13
N ALA A 13 24.53 -61.28 -35.22
CA ALA A 13 23.28 -60.70 -35.72
C ALA A 13 23.54 -59.27 -36.24
N GLY A 14 23.16 -59.01 -37.49
CA GLY A 14 23.20 -57.66 -38.07
C GLY A 14 21.95 -56.87 -37.67
N SER A 15 22.10 -55.57 -37.50
CA SER A 15 20.99 -54.62 -37.40
C SER A 15 21.06 -53.68 -38.60
N GLY A 16 20.42 -54.09 -39.68
CA GLY A 16 20.03 -53.19 -40.76
C GLY A 16 18.57 -52.75 -40.56
N PHE A 17 18.31 -51.48 -40.91
CA PHE A 17 17.03 -50.91 -41.34
C PHE A 17 15.94 -50.62 -40.29
N PHE A 18 15.73 -49.32 -40.04
CA PHE A 18 14.47 -48.63 -40.38
C PHE A 18 14.79 -47.16 -40.73
N GLU A 19 15.21 -46.93 -41.98
CA GLU A 19 15.20 -45.63 -42.64
C GLU A 19 13.97 -45.56 -43.55
N GLU A 20 12.82 -45.19 -42.98
CA GLU A 20 11.58 -44.95 -43.73
C GLU A 20 11.24 -43.45 -43.63
N PRO A 21 11.52 -42.64 -44.67
CA PRO A 21 11.36 -41.18 -44.62
C PRO A 21 9.90 -40.71 -44.49
N GLU A 22 8.91 -41.54 -44.84
CA GLU A 22 7.50 -41.17 -44.75
C GLU A 22 6.97 -41.05 -43.32
N LEU A 23 7.53 -41.80 -42.36
CA LEU A 23 7.09 -41.77 -40.96
C LEU A 23 7.54 -40.48 -40.25
N LYS A 24 8.71 -39.93 -40.65
CA LYS A 24 9.24 -38.65 -40.13
C LYS A 24 8.38 -37.46 -40.57
N ILE A 25 7.85 -37.47 -41.80
CA ILE A 25 7.04 -36.36 -42.34
C ILE A 25 5.67 -36.32 -41.64
N LYS A 26 5.05 -37.47 -41.37
CA LYS A 26 3.77 -37.53 -40.62
C LYS A 26 3.92 -37.13 -39.15
N PHE A 27 5.05 -37.45 -38.50
CA PHE A 27 5.34 -37.01 -37.13
C PHE A 27 5.61 -35.50 -37.04
N LEU A 28 6.36 -34.93 -37.99
CA LEU A 28 6.62 -33.49 -38.06
C LEU A 28 5.34 -32.68 -38.31
N ALA A 29 4.44 -33.17 -39.17
CA ALA A 29 3.16 -32.53 -39.44
C ALA A 29 2.23 -32.51 -38.21
N LEU A 30 2.16 -33.62 -37.45
CA LEU A 30 1.40 -33.68 -36.19
C LEU A 30 1.98 -32.78 -35.10
N LEU A 31 3.31 -32.68 -34.99
CA LEU A 31 3.97 -31.79 -34.03
C LEU A 31 3.71 -30.32 -34.37
N SER A 32 3.71 -29.94 -35.65
CA SER A 32 3.37 -28.58 -36.09
C SER A 32 1.90 -28.21 -35.87
N LEU A 33 0.97 -29.17 -35.95
CA LEU A 33 -0.45 -28.96 -35.65
C LEU A 33 -0.74 -28.79 -34.15
N LEU A 34 0.12 -29.32 -33.26
CA LEU A 34 0.05 -29.12 -31.81
C LEU A 34 0.78 -27.85 -31.32
N LEU A 35 1.76 -27.35 -32.09
CA LEU A 35 2.53 -26.14 -31.74
C LEU A 35 1.78 -24.83 -32.06
N LEU A 36 0.96 -24.80 -33.11
CA LEU A 36 0.17 -23.63 -33.50
C LEU A 36 -0.87 -23.17 -32.45
N PRO A 37 -1.65 -24.05 -31.78
CA PRO A 37 -2.57 -23.61 -30.72
C PRO A 37 -1.86 -23.19 -29.43
N LEU A 38 -0.66 -23.73 -29.13
CA LEU A 38 0.12 -23.27 -27.95
C LEU A 38 0.65 -21.85 -28.11
N SER A 39 1.11 -21.48 -29.31
CA SER A 39 1.57 -20.10 -29.58
C SER A 39 0.44 -19.09 -29.52
N ALA A 40 -0.76 -19.40 -30.02
CA ALA A 40 -1.91 -18.51 -29.95
C ALA A 40 -2.39 -18.27 -28.49
N MET A 41 -2.43 -19.32 -27.67
CA MET A 41 -2.77 -19.21 -26.24
C MET A 41 -1.70 -18.44 -25.44
N ALA A 42 -0.41 -18.56 -25.82
CA ALA A 42 0.68 -17.81 -25.20
C ALA A 42 0.70 -16.32 -25.61
N GLU A 43 0.27 -16.00 -26.83
CA GLU A 43 0.13 -14.62 -27.34
C GLU A 43 -1.05 -13.90 -26.66
N GLU A 44 -2.18 -14.59 -26.45
CA GLU A 44 -3.37 -14.07 -25.76
C GLU A 44 -3.08 -13.77 -24.28
N LEU A 45 -2.16 -14.53 -23.66
CA LEU A 45 -1.63 -14.16 -22.35
C LEU A 45 -0.80 -12.86 -22.40
N ARG A 46 -0.24 -12.40 -23.51
CA ARG A 46 0.68 -11.24 -23.53
C ARG A 46 0.00 -9.92 -23.91
N THR A 47 -1.21 -9.96 -24.45
CA THR A 47 -1.94 -8.74 -24.82
C THR A 47 -2.53 -8.08 -23.58
N VAL A 48 -2.09 -6.87 -23.26
CA VAL A 48 -2.70 -6.04 -22.21
C VAL A 48 -4.15 -5.76 -22.61
N PRO A 49 -5.15 -6.06 -21.75
CA PRO A 49 -6.55 -5.77 -22.03
C PRO A 49 -6.75 -4.30 -22.42
N SER A 50 -7.56 -4.07 -23.44
CA SER A 50 -7.99 -2.74 -23.86
C SER A 50 -8.88 -2.09 -22.80
N LEU A 51 -8.98 -0.76 -22.83
CA LEU A 51 -9.76 -0.01 -21.83
C LEU A 51 -11.24 -0.39 -21.84
N ASP A 52 -11.78 -0.82 -22.99
CA ASP A 52 -13.16 -1.27 -23.11
C ASP A 52 -13.42 -2.63 -22.46
N ALA A 53 -12.40 -3.34 -21.96
CA ALA A 53 -12.54 -4.52 -21.11
C ALA A 53 -12.85 -4.18 -19.64
N TYR A 54 -12.84 -2.88 -19.30
CA TYR A 54 -13.08 -2.36 -17.97
C TYR A 54 -14.44 -1.65 -17.91
N VAL A 55 -15.10 -1.74 -16.77
CA VAL A 55 -16.43 -1.12 -16.53
C VAL A 55 -16.39 0.00 -15.51
N GLY A 56 -15.26 0.18 -14.81
CA GLY A 56 -15.09 1.13 -13.73
C GLY A 56 -15.91 0.77 -12.48
N ALA A 57 -15.63 1.45 -11.37
CA ALA A 57 -16.28 1.22 -10.09
C ALA A 57 -17.81 1.43 -10.14
N GLU A 58 -18.30 2.35 -10.97
CA GLU A 58 -19.75 2.54 -11.16
C GLU A 58 -20.43 1.33 -11.81
N GLY A 59 -19.75 0.61 -12.71
CA GLY A 59 -20.26 -0.64 -13.27
C GLY A 59 -20.41 -1.73 -12.20
N CYS A 60 -19.47 -1.79 -11.24
CA CYS A 60 -19.51 -2.75 -10.14
C CYS A 60 -20.63 -2.47 -9.13
N LYS A 61 -20.96 -1.18 -8.91
CA LYS A 61 -21.95 -0.72 -7.94
C LYS A 61 -23.33 -1.36 -8.11
N VAL A 62 -23.73 -1.64 -9.36
CA VAL A 62 -25.05 -2.19 -9.71
C VAL A 62 -25.36 -3.48 -8.94
N CYS A 63 -24.36 -4.36 -8.80
CA CYS A 63 -24.50 -5.64 -8.09
C CYS A 63 -23.80 -5.66 -6.72
N HIS A 64 -22.80 -4.79 -6.50
CA HIS A 64 -21.96 -4.77 -5.30
C HIS A 64 -22.04 -3.44 -4.54
N GLN A 65 -23.26 -2.98 -4.27
CA GLN A 65 -23.53 -1.69 -3.61
C GLN A 65 -22.77 -1.54 -2.27
N ASP A 66 -22.82 -2.53 -1.38
CA ASP A 66 -22.16 -2.46 -0.07
C ASP A 66 -20.63 -2.36 -0.18
N LYS A 67 -20.04 -3.08 -1.14
CA LYS A 67 -18.59 -3.02 -1.38
C LYS A 67 -18.19 -1.69 -1.99
N TYR A 68 -18.99 -1.17 -2.92
CA TYR A 68 -18.78 0.16 -3.49
C TYR A 68 -18.89 1.26 -2.42
N ASP A 69 -19.90 1.20 -1.54
CA ASP A 69 -20.12 2.21 -0.49
C ASP A 69 -19.03 2.17 0.59
N GLY A 70 -18.50 0.99 0.89
CA GLY A 70 -17.28 0.85 1.68
C GLY A 70 -16.10 1.49 0.96
N TRP A 71 -15.84 1.06 -0.28
CA TRP A 71 -14.63 1.43 -1.02
C TRP A 71 -14.55 2.94 -1.23
N LYS A 72 -15.68 3.58 -1.51
CA LYS A 72 -15.79 5.03 -1.71
C LYS A 72 -15.37 5.87 -0.49
N LYS A 73 -15.31 5.27 0.69
CA LYS A 73 -14.83 5.92 1.93
C LYS A 73 -13.33 5.73 2.12
N THR A 74 -12.69 4.82 1.37
CA THR A 74 -11.27 4.48 1.53
C THR A 74 -10.36 5.53 0.92
N PHE A 75 -9.10 5.55 1.38
CA PHE A 75 -8.05 6.36 0.75
C PHE A 75 -7.71 5.93 -0.68
N HIS A 76 -8.01 4.69 -1.08
CA HIS A 76 -7.82 4.22 -2.45
C HIS A 76 -8.78 4.91 -3.43
N SER A 77 -10.05 5.03 -3.05
CA SER A 77 -11.05 5.74 -3.87
C SER A 77 -10.78 7.25 -4.01
N THR A 78 -10.03 7.82 -3.05
CA THR A 78 -9.69 9.24 -2.98
C THR A 78 -8.21 9.52 -3.21
N ALA A 79 -7.48 8.54 -3.75
CA ALA A 79 -6.03 8.64 -3.96
C ALA A 79 -5.66 9.82 -4.86
N VAL A 80 -6.51 10.13 -5.84
CA VAL A 80 -6.48 11.37 -6.62
C VAL A 80 -7.85 12.04 -6.60
N ARG A 81 -7.87 13.37 -6.51
CA ARG A 81 -9.10 14.18 -6.50
C ARG A 81 -8.95 15.37 -7.42
N ASP A 82 -9.99 15.66 -8.21
CA ASP A 82 -10.08 16.86 -9.02
C ASP A 82 -10.39 18.05 -8.11
N ALA A 83 -9.41 18.94 -7.97
CA ALA A 83 -9.50 20.10 -7.09
C ALA A 83 -10.28 21.26 -7.73
N LYS A 84 -10.45 21.24 -9.06
CA LYS A 84 -11.28 22.22 -9.78
C LYS A 84 -12.76 21.88 -9.64
N ALA A 85 -13.10 20.61 -9.81
CA ALA A 85 -14.46 20.12 -9.62
C ALA A 85 -14.85 20.09 -8.13
N GLU A 86 -13.90 19.78 -7.24
CA GLU A 86 -14.13 19.70 -5.80
C GLU A 86 -13.05 20.46 -5.00
N PRO A 87 -13.20 21.79 -4.82
CA PRO A 87 -12.22 22.61 -4.11
C PRO A 87 -12.00 22.22 -2.64
N SER A 88 -12.95 21.52 -2.01
CA SER A 88 -12.83 20.96 -0.66
C SER A 88 -11.84 19.80 -0.55
N ALA A 89 -11.41 19.22 -1.69
CA ALA A 89 -10.37 18.20 -1.70
C ALA A 89 -8.97 18.75 -1.33
N ILE A 90 -8.78 20.07 -1.42
CA ILE A 90 -7.56 20.75 -0.99
C ILE A 90 -7.56 20.89 0.54
N LEU A 91 -6.70 20.12 1.20
CA LEU A 91 -6.58 20.10 2.66
C LEU A 91 -5.55 21.10 3.19
N GLY A 92 -4.63 21.55 2.34
CA GLY A 92 -3.55 22.46 2.71
C GLY A 92 -4.01 23.89 2.99
N ASP A 93 -3.32 24.55 3.92
CA ASP A 93 -3.55 25.95 4.22
C ASP A 93 -2.79 26.87 3.26
N PHE A 94 -3.50 27.43 2.27
CA PHE A 94 -2.95 28.35 1.28
C PHE A 94 -2.92 29.82 1.73
N SER A 95 -3.28 30.12 2.98
CA SER A 95 -3.13 31.47 3.55
C SER A 95 -1.67 31.81 3.88
N VAL A 96 -0.80 30.80 3.96
CA VAL A 96 0.63 30.94 4.24
C VAL A 96 1.35 31.59 3.06
N GLU A 97 2.16 32.61 3.34
CA GLU A 97 2.97 33.28 2.31
C GLU A 97 4.18 32.45 1.87
N GLY A 98 4.72 32.74 0.67
CA GLY A 98 5.96 32.13 0.20
C GLY A 98 5.85 30.67 -0.25
N LEU A 99 4.66 30.17 -0.60
CA LEU A 99 4.48 28.82 -1.14
C LEU A 99 5.13 28.61 -2.52
N GLY A 100 5.22 29.68 -3.32
CA GLY A 100 5.76 29.63 -4.69
C GLY A 100 4.76 29.12 -5.73
N PHE A 101 3.50 28.89 -5.33
CA PHE A 101 2.36 28.60 -6.18
C PHE A 101 1.07 28.98 -5.44
N LYS A 102 -0.01 29.25 -6.18
CA LYS A 102 -1.31 29.62 -5.64
C LYS A 102 -2.28 28.46 -5.63
N LYS A 103 -3.33 28.56 -4.80
CA LYS A 103 -4.40 27.54 -4.73
C LYS A 103 -5.09 27.35 -6.08
N GLU A 104 -5.24 28.42 -6.86
CA GLU A 104 -5.90 28.40 -8.16
C GLU A 104 -5.07 27.68 -9.24
N GLU A 105 -3.78 27.40 -8.99
CA GLU A 105 -2.95 26.61 -9.89
C GLU A 105 -3.11 25.10 -9.67
N VAL A 106 -3.74 24.70 -8.56
CA VAL A 106 -3.98 23.28 -8.25
C VAL A 106 -5.12 22.76 -9.10
N GLU A 107 -4.82 21.75 -9.91
CA GLU A 107 -5.76 21.02 -10.75
C GLU A 107 -6.23 19.74 -10.05
N PHE A 108 -5.30 19.01 -9.44
CA PHE A 108 -5.59 17.76 -8.74
C PHE A 108 -4.79 17.65 -7.44
N THR A 109 -5.28 16.86 -6.50
CA THR A 109 -4.54 16.47 -5.29
C THR A 109 -4.23 14.98 -5.30
N ILE A 110 -3.07 14.58 -4.78
CA ILE A 110 -2.71 13.18 -4.53
C ILE A 110 -2.53 12.94 -3.04
N GLY A 111 -3.23 11.94 -2.51
CA GLY A 111 -3.15 11.52 -1.11
C GLY A 111 -4.00 12.37 -0.16
N ALA A 112 -4.51 11.71 0.88
CA ALA A 112 -5.38 12.31 1.89
C ALA A 112 -5.20 11.71 3.30
N HIS A 113 -4.24 10.79 3.49
CA HIS A 113 -4.00 10.15 4.79
C HIS A 113 -2.88 10.85 5.57
N TRP A 114 -1.64 10.79 5.07
CA TRP A 114 -0.46 11.33 5.76
C TRP A 114 -0.02 12.69 5.21
N ASN A 115 0.14 12.73 3.89
CA ASN A 115 0.59 13.89 3.15
C ASN A 115 -0.28 14.05 1.92
N GLN A 116 -0.57 15.30 1.57
CA GLN A 116 -1.23 15.66 0.33
C GLN A 116 -0.25 16.40 -0.59
N ARG A 117 -0.18 15.95 -1.83
CA ARG A 117 0.56 16.60 -2.91
C ARG A 117 -0.41 17.26 -3.87
N TYR A 118 0.07 18.26 -4.58
CA TYR A 118 -0.76 19.10 -5.46
C TYR A 118 -0.19 19.06 -6.86
N MET A 119 -1.05 18.96 -7.87
CA MET A 119 -0.66 18.92 -9.26
C MET A 119 -1.10 20.18 -9.98
N LYS A 120 -0.25 20.68 -10.87
CA LYS A 120 -0.64 21.66 -11.87
C LYS A 120 -0.35 21.15 -13.27
N LYS A 121 -1.16 21.58 -14.23
CA LYS A 121 -0.91 21.30 -15.64
C LYS A 121 0.18 22.23 -16.18
N ILE A 122 1.09 21.67 -16.96
CA ILE A 122 2.08 22.40 -17.76
C ILE A 122 2.09 21.72 -19.13
N ASP A 123 1.81 22.48 -20.17
CA ASP A 123 1.63 21.97 -21.53
C ASP A 123 0.59 20.83 -21.58
N ASN A 124 1.03 19.61 -21.89
CA ASN A 124 0.15 18.44 -22.04
C ASN A 124 0.26 17.42 -20.88
N ASP A 125 0.91 17.78 -19.77
CA ASP A 125 1.10 16.88 -18.63
C ASP A 125 0.84 17.58 -17.30
N PHE A 126 0.76 16.79 -16.23
CA PHE A 126 0.67 17.27 -14.87
C PHE A 126 1.99 17.12 -14.15
N TYR A 127 2.28 18.04 -13.24
CA TYR A 127 3.49 18.03 -12.45
C TYR A 127 3.14 18.26 -10.99
N ILE A 128 3.78 17.48 -10.12
CA ILE A 128 3.63 17.63 -8.68
C ILE A 128 4.35 18.91 -8.25
N LEU A 129 3.63 19.80 -7.58
CA LEU A 129 4.14 21.05 -7.06
C LEU A 129 5.22 20.83 -5.99
N PRO A 130 6.17 21.77 -5.82
CA PRO A 130 7.40 21.55 -5.05
C PRO A 130 7.23 21.54 -3.53
N LYS A 131 5.99 21.50 -3.03
CA LYS A 131 5.67 21.40 -1.60
C LYS A 131 4.51 20.44 -1.38
N SER A 132 4.58 19.65 -0.32
CA SER A 132 3.49 18.79 0.15
C SER A 132 2.92 19.32 1.47
N TRP A 133 1.64 19.05 1.71
CA TRP A 133 0.99 19.34 2.98
C TRP A 133 1.00 18.11 3.87
N SER A 134 1.61 18.22 5.04
CA SER A 134 1.54 17.20 6.09
C SER A 134 0.23 17.35 6.86
N ILE A 135 -0.60 16.30 6.82
CA ILE A 135 -1.95 16.32 7.38
C ILE A 135 -1.90 16.33 8.91
N SER A 136 -1.01 15.52 9.49
CA SER A 136 -0.85 15.41 10.94
C SER A 136 -0.24 16.68 11.55
N SER A 137 0.84 17.19 10.95
CA SER A 137 1.55 18.36 11.49
C SER A 137 0.95 19.71 11.06
N ARG A 138 0.01 19.68 10.11
CA ARG A 138 -0.64 20.85 9.49
C ARG A 138 0.38 21.87 8.98
N ARG A 139 1.39 21.38 8.27
CA ARG A 139 2.50 22.20 7.76
C ARG A 139 2.84 21.86 6.32
N TRP A 140 3.37 22.86 5.62
CA TRP A 140 3.98 22.69 4.32
C TRP A 140 5.41 22.18 4.45
N GLU A 141 5.73 21.14 3.68
CA GLU A 141 7.04 20.52 3.62
C GLU A 141 7.60 20.64 2.19
N PRO A 142 8.91 20.87 2.01
CA PRO A 142 9.55 20.80 0.70
C PRO A 142 9.37 19.42 0.04
N TYR A 143 9.04 19.39 -1.24
CA TYR A 143 8.92 18.16 -2.02
C TYR A 143 9.54 18.34 -3.40
N ASN A 144 10.68 17.70 -3.67
CA ASN A 144 11.36 17.75 -4.98
C ASN A 144 11.54 19.19 -5.54
N VAL A 145 11.93 20.15 -4.69
CA VAL A 145 11.98 21.59 -5.01
C VAL A 145 12.75 21.91 -6.30
N TRP A 146 13.85 21.20 -6.55
CA TRP A 146 14.74 21.45 -7.69
C TRP A 146 14.40 20.67 -8.96
N GLY A 147 13.69 19.55 -8.82
CA GLY A 147 13.46 18.59 -9.89
C GLY A 147 11.99 18.39 -10.26
N TRP A 148 11.06 19.10 -9.65
CA TRP A 148 9.62 18.82 -9.79
C TRP A 148 9.13 18.90 -11.25
N LYS A 149 9.67 19.80 -12.06
CA LYS A 149 9.36 19.92 -13.51
C LYS A 149 9.99 18.84 -14.39
N LYS A 150 10.87 17.99 -13.84
CA LYS A 150 11.50 16.87 -14.57
C LYS A 150 10.76 15.55 -14.37
N MET A 151 9.68 15.57 -13.59
CA MET A 151 8.95 14.39 -13.16
C MET A 151 7.48 14.49 -13.62
N PRO A 152 7.21 14.33 -14.94
CA PRO A 152 5.85 14.34 -15.46
C PRO A 152 5.00 13.24 -14.80
N TYR A 153 3.74 13.58 -14.50
CA TYR A 153 2.78 12.66 -13.89
C TYR A 153 2.59 11.40 -14.74
N SER A 154 2.55 11.56 -16.07
CA SER A 154 2.40 10.48 -17.04
C SER A 154 3.48 9.38 -16.97
N LYS A 155 4.69 9.70 -16.47
CA LYS A 155 5.82 8.75 -16.40
C LYS A 155 6.17 8.30 -14.99
N PHE A 156 5.85 9.11 -13.99
CA PHE A 156 6.31 8.89 -12.62
C PHE A 156 5.22 8.48 -11.63
N CYS A 157 3.95 8.67 -11.98
CA CYS A 157 2.88 8.63 -10.99
C CYS A 157 1.61 7.96 -11.50
N ILE A 158 1.18 8.27 -12.73
CA ILE A 158 -0.19 7.97 -13.19
C ILE A 158 -0.57 6.50 -13.07
N GLY A 159 0.32 5.56 -13.40
CA GLY A 159 -0.02 4.13 -13.39
C GLY A 159 -0.31 3.54 -12.00
N CYS A 160 0.18 4.18 -10.93
CA CYS A 160 -0.16 3.82 -9.55
C CYS A 160 -1.31 4.65 -8.97
N HIS A 161 -1.90 5.56 -9.76
CA HIS A 161 -2.86 6.57 -9.32
C HIS A 161 -4.14 6.61 -10.17
N VAL A 162 -4.26 5.69 -11.13
CA VAL A 162 -5.45 5.48 -11.97
C VAL A 162 -5.78 4.00 -12.07
N THR A 163 -7.00 3.70 -12.47
CA THR A 163 -7.39 2.36 -12.90
C THR A 163 -7.02 2.22 -14.37
N ARG A 164 -6.07 1.34 -14.70
CA ARG A 164 -5.54 1.02 -16.04
C ARG A 164 -5.17 2.27 -16.87
N TYR A 165 -3.87 2.56 -16.95
CA TYR A 165 -3.31 3.61 -17.82
C TYR A 165 -2.83 3.04 -19.17
N ASP A 166 -3.06 3.75 -20.26
CA ASP A 166 -2.45 3.47 -21.58
C ASP A 166 -1.44 4.56 -21.95
N PRO A 167 -0.13 4.24 -22.01
CA PRO A 167 0.87 5.24 -22.35
C PRO A 167 0.84 5.66 -23.83
N LYS A 168 0.13 4.94 -24.71
CA LYS A 168 0.08 5.26 -26.15
C LYS A 168 -0.62 6.58 -26.44
N ASP A 169 -1.71 6.83 -25.72
CA ASP A 169 -2.56 8.01 -25.90
C ASP A 169 -2.86 8.76 -24.59
N GLY A 170 -2.35 8.26 -23.46
CA GLY A 170 -2.55 8.84 -22.15
C GLY A 170 -3.91 8.54 -21.52
N SER A 171 -4.72 7.67 -22.14
CA SER A 171 -6.04 7.31 -21.65
C SER A 171 -5.97 6.45 -20.39
N PHE A 172 -7.02 6.51 -19.57
CA PHE A 172 -7.19 5.66 -18.40
C PHE A 172 -8.67 5.40 -18.14
N VAL A 173 -8.99 4.37 -17.34
CA VAL A 173 -10.38 4.01 -17.03
C VAL A 173 -10.96 4.95 -15.97
N GLU A 174 -10.26 5.15 -14.86
CA GLU A 174 -10.68 6.08 -13.81
C GLU A 174 -9.50 6.76 -13.14
N HIS A 175 -9.62 8.05 -12.79
CA HIS A 175 -8.58 8.81 -12.07
C HIS A 175 -8.60 8.54 -10.56
N LYS A 176 -8.59 7.27 -10.18
CA LYS A 176 -8.62 6.76 -8.80
C LYS A 176 -8.19 5.29 -8.80
N ILE A 177 -7.97 4.73 -7.61
CA ILE A 177 -7.75 3.28 -7.46
C ILE A 177 -9.11 2.61 -7.30
N GLY A 178 -9.66 2.18 -8.43
CA GLY A 178 -10.97 1.53 -8.55
C GLY A 178 -10.93 0.04 -8.27
N CYS A 179 -12.09 -0.60 -8.33
CA CYS A 179 -12.23 -2.04 -8.08
C CYS A 179 -11.29 -2.87 -8.98
N GLU A 180 -11.21 -2.49 -10.25
CA GLU A 180 -10.47 -3.22 -11.28
C GLU A 180 -8.94 -3.05 -11.19
N SER A 181 -8.44 -2.14 -10.34
CA SER A 181 -7.01 -2.11 -9.97
C SER A 181 -6.60 -3.35 -9.18
N CYS A 182 -7.53 -3.97 -8.44
CA CYS A 182 -7.29 -5.19 -7.65
C CYS A 182 -7.97 -6.43 -8.23
N HIS A 183 -9.06 -6.24 -8.97
CA HIS A 183 -9.86 -7.33 -9.56
C HIS A 183 -9.58 -7.56 -11.06
N GLY A 184 -8.81 -6.70 -11.71
CA GLY A 184 -8.59 -6.78 -13.15
C GLY A 184 -9.83 -6.37 -13.97
N PRO A 185 -9.80 -6.54 -15.30
CA PRO A 185 -10.89 -6.13 -16.19
C PRO A 185 -12.20 -6.86 -15.86
N GLY A 186 -13.27 -6.10 -15.58
CA GLY A 186 -14.54 -6.62 -15.07
C GLY A 186 -15.64 -6.78 -16.11
N LYS A 187 -15.47 -6.35 -17.36
CA LYS A 187 -16.56 -6.35 -18.36
C LYS A 187 -17.17 -7.73 -18.61
N GLY A 188 -16.33 -8.74 -18.87
CA GLY A 188 -16.83 -10.10 -19.12
C GLY A 188 -17.58 -10.68 -17.91
N HIS A 189 -17.19 -10.30 -16.70
CA HIS A 189 -17.90 -10.65 -15.47
C HIS A 189 -19.25 -9.93 -15.37
N ALA A 190 -19.28 -8.62 -15.63
CA ALA A 190 -20.48 -7.80 -15.56
C ALA A 190 -21.53 -8.21 -16.61
N GLU A 191 -21.12 -8.43 -17.87
CA GLU A 191 -22.03 -8.76 -18.98
C GLU A 191 -22.67 -10.14 -18.86
N THR A 192 -22.09 -11.02 -18.05
CA THR A 192 -22.57 -12.40 -17.87
C THR A 192 -23.22 -12.64 -16.50
N GLU A 193 -23.62 -11.55 -15.82
CA GLU A 193 -24.26 -11.58 -14.51
C GLU A 193 -23.44 -12.36 -13.48
N GLY A 194 -22.11 -12.17 -13.53
CA GLY A 194 -21.16 -12.75 -12.59
C GLY A 194 -20.63 -14.15 -12.95
N LYS A 195 -21.07 -14.74 -14.08
CA LYS A 195 -20.57 -16.05 -14.55
C LYS A 195 -19.17 -15.97 -15.17
N GLY A 196 -18.83 -14.82 -15.73
CA GLY A 196 -17.53 -14.52 -16.32
C GLY A 196 -16.46 -14.40 -15.25
N GLN A 197 -15.24 -14.77 -15.61
CA GLN A 197 -14.10 -14.72 -14.71
C GLN A 197 -13.70 -13.28 -14.42
N ILE A 198 -13.42 -13.00 -13.16
CA ILE A 198 -12.76 -11.81 -12.65
C ILE A 198 -11.78 -12.26 -11.58
N VAL A 199 -10.69 -11.53 -11.37
CA VAL A 199 -9.75 -11.89 -10.32
C VAL A 199 -10.46 -11.73 -8.99
N ASN A 200 -10.46 -12.81 -8.20
CA ASN A 200 -10.87 -12.77 -6.82
C ASN A 200 -9.62 -12.94 -5.95
N PRO A 201 -9.08 -11.85 -5.34
CA PRO A 201 -7.88 -11.92 -4.52
C PRO A 201 -7.94 -12.95 -3.40
N SER A 202 -9.12 -13.26 -2.84
CA SER A 202 -9.25 -14.27 -1.78
C SER A 202 -9.11 -15.72 -2.26
N LYS A 203 -9.13 -15.93 -3.58
CA LYS A 203 -8.89 -17.23 -4.23
C LYS A 203 -7.47 -17.38 -4.77
N LEU A 204 -6.64 -16.33 -4.67
CA LEU A 204 -5.24 -16.37 -5.07
C LEU A 204 -4.38 -16.99 -3.96
N GLY A 205 -3.19 -17.48 -4.33
CA GLY A 205 -2.16 -17.75 -3.35
C GLY A 205 -1.72 -16.46 -2.64
N GLY A 206 -1.17 -16.59 -1.44
CA GLY A 206 -0.79 -15.44 -0.63
C GLY A 206 0.22 -14.52 -1.33
N VAL A 207 1.15 -15.09 -2.11
CA VAL A 207 2.12 -14.33 -2.90
C VAL A 207 1.45 -13.53 -4.00
N GLU A 208 0.59 -14.17 -4.81
CA GLU A 208 -0.09 -13.51 -5.91
C GLU A 208 -1.02 -12.39 -5.44
N MET A 209 -1.67 -12.58 -4.29
CA MET A 209 -2.48 -11.54 -3.64
C MET A 209 -1.64 -10.35 -3.19
N GLU A 210 -0.50 -10.59 -2.51
CA GLU A 210 0.41 -9.52 -2.08
C GLU A 210 0.99 -8.75 -3.27
N MET A 211 1.22 -9.41 -4.40
CA MET A 211 1.72 -8.75 -5.63
C MET A 211 0.75 -7.71 -6.19
N ILE A 212 -0.57 -7.89 -6.01
CA ILE A 212 -1.54 -6.86 -6.40
C ILE A 212 -1.25 -5.56 -5.65
N CYS A 213 -1.01 -5.64 -4.35
CA CYS A 213 -0.67 -4.50 -3.51
C CYS A 213 0.73 -3.94 -3.84
N ALA A 214 1.71 -4.83 -4.05
CA ALA A 214 3.09 -4.48 -4.37
C ALA A 214 3.22 -3.69 -5.68
N SER A 215 2.27 -3.84 -6.62
CA SER A 215 2.26 -3.11 -7.89
C SER A 215 2.30 -1.59 -7.74
N CYS A 216 1.78 -1.07 -6.62
CA CYS A 216 1.77 0.36 -6.29
C CYS A 216 2.63 0.69 -5.06
N HIS A 217 2.70 -0.22 -4.08
CA HIS A 217 3.35 -0.01 -2.79
C HIS A 217 4.83 -0.41 -2.76
N VAL A 218 5.45 -0.55 -3.92
CA VAL A 218 6.89 -0.71 -4.10
C VAL A 218 7.39 0.36 -5.06
N ARG A 219 8.62 0.84 -4.85
CA ARG A 219 9.30 1.73 -5.79
C ARG A 219 10.07 0.91 -6.80
N GLY A 220 9.98 1.29 -8.07
CA GLY A 220 10.61 0.56 -9.16
C GLY A 220 10.34 1.23 -10.49
N LYS A 221 10.57 0.47 -11.55
CA LYS A 221 10.36 0.88 -12.93
C LYS A 221 9.88 -0.29 -13.78
N ASP A 222 9.21 0.01 -14.88
CA ASP A 222 8.89 -1.00 -15.88
C ASP A 222 10.18 -1.53 -16.56
N PRO A 223 10.12 -2.66 -17.29
CA PRO A 223 11.29 -3.23 -17.95
C PRO A 223 11.98 -2.31 -18.97
N SER A 224 11.26 -1.39 -19.61
CA SER A 224 11.87 -0.38 -20.49
C SER A 224 12.63 0.70 -19.72
N GLY A 225 12.27 0.90 -18.45
CA GLY A 225 12.79 1.97 -17.60
C GLY A 225 12.20 3.35 -17.89
N GLU A 226 11.24 3.46 -18.81
CA GLU A 226 10.58 4.72 -19.15
C GLU A 226 9.58 5.16 -18.06
N PHE A 227 8.93 4.21 -17.39
CA PHE A 227 7.87 4.44 -16.41
C PHE A 227 8.28 3.96 -15.03
N GLN A 228 7.97 4.73 -13.98
CA GLN A 228 8.29 4.37 -12.59
C GLN A 228 7.19 3.52 -11.93
N PHE A 229 6.54 2.69 -12.72
CA PHE A 229 5.41 1.84 -12.35
C PHE A 229 5.22 0.73 -13.39
N PRO A 230 4.54 -0.39 -13.07
CA PRO A 230 4.47 -1.55 -13.95
C PRO A 230 3.44 -1.38 -15.07
N ILE A 231 3.87 -0.82 -16.21
CA ILE A 231 3.02 -0.70 -17.40
C ILE A 231 2.55 -2.09 -17.86
N GLY A 232 1.24 -2.20 -18.12
CA GLY A 232 0.63 -3.42 -18.66
C GLY A 232 0.35 -4.52 -17.63
N TYR A 233 0.76 -4.34 -16.37
CA TYR A 233 0.35 -5.22 -15.29
C TYR A 233 -1.16 -5.05 -15.01
N TYR A 234 -1.82 -6.17 -14.74
CA TYR A 234 -3.13 -6.22 -14.13
C TYR A 234 -3.22 -7.46 -13.23
N PRO A 235 -4.12 -7.47 -12.24
CA PRO A 235 -4.32 -8.61 -11.34
C PRO A 235 -4.47 -9.94 -12.08
N GLY A 236 -3.94 -11.02 -11.51
CA GLY A 236 -3.89 -12.35 -12.15
C GLY A 236 -2.65 -12.59 -13.01
N ARG A 237 -1.77 -11.59 -13.15
CA ARG A 237 -0.45 -11.70 -13.80
C ARG A 237 0.67 -11.77 -12.77
N ASN A 238 1.82 -12.29 -13.17
CA ASN A 238 3.03 -12.22 -12.35
C ASN A 238 3.63 -10.81 -12.43
N LEU A 239 3.62 -10.06 -11.32
CA LEU A 239 4.14 -8.69 -11.26
C LEU A 239 5.62 -8.60 -11.67
N ALA A 240 6.42 -9.64 -11.38
CA ALA A 240 7.86 -9.64 -11.67
C ALA A 240 8.17 -9.55 -13.17
N ASP A 241 7.21 -9.88 -14.05
CA ASP A 241 7.36 -9.74 -15.51
C ASP A 241 7.22 -8.27 -15.97
N TYR A 242 6.64 -7.40 -15.12
CA TYR A 242 6.28 -6.02 -15.45
C TYR A 242 6.93 -4.99 -14.53
N TYR A 243 7.60 -5.42 -13.45
CA TYR A 243 8.14 -4.48 -12.47
C TYR A 243 9.52 -4.86 -11.95
N ILE A 244 10.47 -3.94 -12.14
CA ILE A 244 11.82 -4.05 -11.61
C ILE A 244 11.92 -3.13 -10.38
N PRO A 245 12.12 -3.67 -9.17
CA PRO A 245 12.22 -2.86 -7.97
C PRO A 245 13.45 -1.95 -8.01
N ALA A 246 13.34 -0.78 -7.38
CA ALA A 246 14.43 0.19 -7.30
C ALA A 246 15.60 -0.31 -6.45
N LYS A 247 15.33 -1.18 -5.45
CA LYS A 247 16.33 -1.84 -4.62
C LYS A 247 16.28 -3.34 -4.91
N LEU A 248 17.30 -3.88 -5.58
CA LEU A 248 17.43 -5.30 -5.90
C LEU A 248 18.80 -5.78 -5.40
N GLU A 249 18.82 -6.77 -4.52
CA GLU A 249 20.07 -7.32 -3.99
C GLU A 249 20.71 -8.29 -5.01
N PRO A 250 22.06 -8.40 -5.05
CA PRO A 250 22.73 -9.32 -5.98
C PRO A 250 22.26 -10.77 -5.81
N GLY A 251 21.71 -11.35 -6.88
CA GLY A 251 21.21 -12.73 -6.90
C GLY A 251 19.82 -12.93 -6.30
N GLU A 252 19.16 -11.88 -5.82
CA GLU A 252 17.78 -11.92 -5.33
C GLU A 252 16.79 -12.05 -6.51
N PRO A 253 15.82 -12.98 -6.48
CA PRO A 253 14.73 -12.99 -7.43
C PRO A 253 13.91 -11.69 -7.38
N ILE A 254 13.49 -11.18 -8.54
CA ILE A 254 12.67 -9.95 -8.62
C ILE A 254 11.40 -10.06 -7.76
N SER A 255 10.72 -11.20 -7.81
CA SER A 255 9.52 -11.48 -7.00
C SER A 255 9.80 -11.30 -5.51
N ASP A 256 10.91 -11.84 -5.02
CA ASP A 256 11.24 -11.84 -3.60
C ASP A 256 11.58 -10.42 -3.14
N SER A 257 12.27 -9.67 -4.00
CA SER A 257 12.60 -8.27 -3.77
C SER A 257 11.36 -7.38 -3.70
N LEU A 258 10.39 -7.59 -4.59
CA LEU A 258 9.09 -6.89 -4.58
C LEU A 258 8.31 -7.21 -3.30
N LEU A 259 8.19 -8.49 -2.93
CA LEU A 259 7.48 -8.91 -1.72
C LEU A 259 8.15 -8.40 -0.45
N ARG A 260 9.48 -8.47 -0.35
CA ARG A 260 10.22 -7.96 0.80
C ARG A 260 9.99 -6.47 0.99
N GLN A 261 10.03 -5.70 -0.09
CA GLN A 261 9.78 -4.25 -0.04
C GLN A 261 8.32 -3.94 0.27
N PHE A 262 7.38 -4.68 -0.31
CA PHE A 262 5.97 -4.53 0.02
C PHE A 262 5.69 -4.86 1.49
N ARG A 263 6.20 -5.97 2.01
CA ARG A 263 6.03 -6.37 3.42
C ARG A 263 6.71 -5.41 4.37
N GLN A 264 7.87 -4.86 4.01
CA GLN A 264 8.50 -3.78 4.75
C GLN A 264 7.61 -2.52 4.76
N TRP A 265 7.07 -2.14 3.60
CA TRP A 265 6.14 -1.02 3.49
C TRP A 265 4.87 -1.27 4.32
N TRP A 266 4.27 -2.45 4.22
CA TRP A 266 3.06 -2.86 4.96
C TRP A 266 3.29 -2.89 6.46
N GLY A 267 4.41 -3.48 6.89
CA GLY A 267 4.87 -3.44 8.28
C GLY A 267 5.06 -2.00 8.77
N ASN A 268 5.51 -1.09 7.92
CA ASN A 268 5.61 0.33 8.26
C ASN A 268 4.27 1.08 8.20
N ALA A 269 3.33 0.63 7.38
CA ALA A 269 2.03 1.27 7.17
C ALA A 269 1.11 1.19 8.40
N GLY A 270 1.32 0.19 9.27
CA GLY A 270 0.61 0.02 10.55
C GLY A 270 1.48 0.18 11.80
N THR A 271 2.75 0.59 11.68
CA THR A 271 3.65 0.74 12.84
C THR A 271 4.00 2.18 13.13
N GLU A 272 4.46 2.39 14.37
CA GLU A 272 5.00 3.64 14.89
C GLU A 272 6.10 4.25 14.01
N VAL A 273 6.73 3.56 13.03
CA VAL A 273 7.74 4.15 12.14
C VAL A 273 7.16 5.26 11.25
N ALA A 274 5.92 5.09 10.75
CA ALA A 274 5.25 6.12 9.96
C ALA A 274 4.88 7.37 10.79
N GLU A 275 4.76 7.25 12.11
CA GLU A 275 4.56 8.37 13.05
C GLU A 275 5.87 8.86 13.70
N CYS A 276 6.88 8.01 13.85
CA CYS A 276 8.14 8.31 14.52
C CYS A 276 9.14 9.01 13.60
N GLU A 277 9.05 8.87 12.27
CA GLU A 277 9.76 9.79 11.35
C GLU A 277 9.11 11.17 11.33
N VAL A 278 7.77 11.25 11.45
CA VAL A 278 7.03 12.52 11.52
C VAL A 278 7.31 13.28 12.82
N CYS A 279 7.66 12.56 13.90
CA CYS A 279 8.04 13.12 15.20
C CYS A 279 9.53 12.97 15.58
N GLY A 280 10.39 12.44 14.68
CA GLY A 280 11.85 12.35 14.85
C GLY A 280 12.38 11.43 15.96
N LEU A 281 11.71 10.32 16.29
CA LEU A 281 12.03 9.50 17.47
C LEU A 281 12.77 8.20 17.21
N TYR A 282 12.91 7.79 15.96
CA TYR A 282 13.88 6.76 15.57
C TYR A 282 14.48 7.09 14.20
N GLY A 283 15.17 8.24 14.13
CA GLY A 283 16.21 8.43 13.13
C GLY A 283 17.47 7.71 13.61
N ASN A 284 17.95 6.74 12.84
CA ASN A 284 19.38 6.47 12.86
C ASN A 284 20.09 7.78 12.50
N ASP A 285 21.23 8.08 13.13
CA ASP A 285 22.09 9.12 12.55
C ASP A 285 22.62 8.66 11.18
N ASP A 286 23.30 9.55 10.47
CA ASP A 286 23.87 9.29 9.14
C ASP A 286 24.91 8.14 9.12
N SER A 287 25.18 7.52 10.29
CA SER A 287 26.04 6.35 10.46
C SER A 287 25.30 5.04 10.75
N GLY A 288 23.96 5.04 10.78
CA GLY A 288 23.16 3.82 10.91
C GLY A 288 23.06 3.25 12.34
N LYS A 289 23.39 4.03 13.38
CA LYS A 289 23.20 3.61 14.78
C LYS A 289 22.00 4.31 15.42
N ALA A 290 21.26 3.55 16.25
CA ALA A 290 20.13 4.06 17.02
C ALA A 290 20.59 5.13 18.01
N LYS A 291 19.97 6.33 17.98
CA LYS A 291 20.27 7.40 18.94
C LYS A 291 19.94 6.99 20.38
N ALA A 292 20.89 7.27 21.28
CA ALA A 292 20.69 7.15 22.71
C ALA A 292 19.75 8.25 23.25
N LYS A 293 18.93 7.83 24.23
CA LYS A 293 17.92 8.55 25.02
C LYS A 293 18.39 9.92 25.54
N THR A 294 17.69 11.02 25.21
CA THR A 294 17.93 12.33 25.87
C THR A 294 16.70 13.20 26.16
N LYS A 295 15.45 12.74 25.94
CA LYS A 295 14.25 13.42 26.46
C LYS A 295 13.56 12.57 27.51
N SER A 296 13.09 13.18 28.59
CA SER A 296 12.20 12.49 29.53
C SER A 296 10.90 12.10 28.82
N GLN A 297 10.27 11.00 29.23
CA GLN A 297 9.03 10.52 28.61
C GLN A 297 7.91 11.56 28.75
N THR A 298 7.88 12.31 29.86
CA THR A 298 7.02 13.48 30.06
C THR A 298 7.29 14.58 29.03
N GLU A 299 8.54 15.00 28.80
CA GLU A 299 8.88 15.98 27.74
C GLU A 299 8.47 15.52 26.34
N TYR A 300 8.52 14.21 26.09
CA TYR A 300 8.07 13.63 24.83
C TYR A 300 6.55 13.79 24.64
N CYS A 301 5.74 13.39 25.63
CA CYS A 301 4.28 13.53 25.59
C CYS A 301 3.84 15.00 25.46
N MET A 302 4.53 15.90 26.18
CA MET A 302 4.25 17.34 26.17
C MET A 302 4.67 18.05 24.87
N GLY A 303 5.40 17.37 23.98
CA GLY A 303 5.70 17.87 22.63
C GLY A 303 4.45 18.03 21.75
N CYS A 304 3.39 17.27 22.05
CA CYS A 304 2.09 17.36 21.35
C CYS A 304 0.94 17.73 22.29
N HIS A 305 0.91 17.20 23.51
CA HIS A 305 -0.13 17.50 24.48
C HIS A 305 0.25 18.68 25.37
N LYS A 306 -0.25 19.87 25.05
CA LYS A 306 0.14 21.14 25.69
C LYS A 306 -0.58 21.39 27.03
N PHE A 307 -0.48 20.46 27.98
CA PHE A 307 -1.01 20.62 29.34
C PHE A 307 0.07 20.66 30.44
N GLY A 308 1.35 20.86 30.07
CA GLY A 308 2.51 20.77 30.97
C GLY A 308 2.35 21.49 32.31
N ASP A 309 2.01 22.77 32.31
CA ASP A 309 1.82 23.55 33.55
C ASP A 309 0.59 23.10 34.37
N LYS A 310 -0.32 22.37 33.74
CA LYS A 310 -1.57 21.84 34.31
C LYS A 310 -1.49 20.35 34.62
N PHE A 311 -0.33 19.70 34.57
CA PHE A 311 -0.19 18.26 34.80
C PHE A 311 -0.81 17.81 36.14
N TYR A 312 -0.59 18.59 37.20
CA TYR A 312 -1.15 18.30 38.53
C TYR A 312 -2.64 18.69 38.64
N GLU A 313 -3.14 19.61 37.81
CA GLU A 313 -4.58 19.89 37.71
C GLU A 313 -5.31 18.77 36.95
N HIS A 314 -4.68 18.22 35.92
CA HIS A 314 -5.18 17.09 35.14
C HIS A 314 -5.29 15.82 36.00
N THR A 315 -4.29 15.58 36.83
CA THR A 315 -4.22 14.37 37.67
C THR A 315 -4.81 14.55 39.06
N ASN A 316 -5.06 15.78 39.52
CA ASN A 316 -5.44 16.13 40.90
C ASN A 316 -4.52 15.55 41.99
N HIS A 317 -3.29 15.17 41.63
CA HIS A 317 -2.27 14.74 42.59
C HIS A 317 -1.45 15.95 43.05
N ALA A 318 -0.93 15.87 44.27
CA ALA A 318 -0.06 16.92 44.80
C ALA A 318 1.29 16.95 44.05
N LYS A 319 1.93 18.13 43.97
CA LYS A 319 3.11 18.36 43.12
C LYS A 319 4.32 17.50 43.49
N GLU A 320 4.39 17.09 44.74
CA GLU A 320 5.42 16.22 45.32
C GLU A 320 5.26 14.75 44.95
N THR A 321 4.09 14.35 44.42
CA THR A 321 3.81 12.97 44.02
C THR A 321 4.62 12.62 42.78
N LYS A 322 5.37 11.51 42.83
CA LYS A 322 6.23 11.05 41.74
C LYS A 322 5.50 9.99 40.91
N PHE A 323 5.07 10.37 39.71
CA PHE A 323 4.50 9.50 38.69
C PHE A 323 4.66 10.16 37.32
N ASP A 324 4.44 9.41 36.25
CA ASP A 324 4.47 9.87 34.86
C ASP A 324 3.19 9.44 34.11
N CYS A 325 3.05 9.92 32.87
CA CYS A 325 1.87 9.73 32.03
C CYS A 325 1.50 8.25 31.86
N LEU A 326 2.50 7.36 31.76
CA LEU A 326 2.29 5.93 31.51
C LEU A 326 1.85 5.13 32.74
N ASP A 327 1.98 5.70 33.94
CA ASP A 327 1.50 5.05 35.17
C ASP A 327 -0.04 4.98 35.18
N CYS A 328 -0.71 5.88 34.45
CA CYS A 328 -2.16 5.88 34.26
C CYS A 328 -2.57 5.52 32.82
N HIS A 329 -1.86 6.06 31.82
CA HIS A 329 -2.11 5.75 30.42
C HIS A 329 -1.26 4.55 29.99
N LYS A 330 -1.70 3.35 30.40
CA LYS A 330 -1.01 2.11 30.05
C LYS A 330 -1.23 1.78 28.59
N LYS A 331 -0.14 1.56 27.85
CA LYS A 331 -0.18 1.01 26.49
C LYS A 331 -0.77 -0.40 26.56
N VAL A 332 -1.85 -0.64 25.84
CA VAL A 332 -2.32 -2.02 25.60
C VAL A 332 -1.70 -2.51 24.29
N SER A 333 -1.50 -3.83 24.16
CA SER A 333 -1.26 -4.41 22.85
C SER A 333 -2.39 -3.93 21.93
N VAL A 334 -2.07 -3.59 20.68
CA VAL A 334 -3.08 -3.23 19.69
C VAL A 334 -4.03 -4.41 19.58
N VAL A 335 -5.14 -4.33 20.31
CA VAL A 335 -6.30 -5.17 20.05
C VAL A 335 -6.83 -4.59 18.76
N THR A 336 -6.67 -5.33 17.67
CA THR A 336 -7.59 -5.23 16.54
C THR A 336 -8.96 -5.26 17.18
N GLU A 337 -9.68 -4.14 17.23
CA GLU A 337 -11.07 -4.19 17.70
C GLU A 337 -11.75 -5.33 16.92
N ASP A 338 -12.59 -6.13 17.57
CA ASP A 338 -13.42 -7.15 16.88
C ASP A 338 -14.34 -6.52 15.78
N ASP A 339 -14.27 -5.19 15.61
CA ASP A 339 -14.91 -4.36 14.58
C ASP A 339 -13.97 -3.92 13.44
N ALA A 340 -12.69 -4.32 13.43
CA ALA A 340 -11.83 -4.18 12.27
C ALA A 340 -12.27 -5.19 11.21
N ASP A 341 -13.29 -4.82 10.43
CA ASP A 341 -13.75 -5.62 9.30
C ASP A 341 -12.54 -5.95 8.37
N ASP A 342 -12.17 -7.22 8.26
CA ASP A 342 -11.13 -7.76 7.35
C ASP A 342 -11.47 -7.51 5.86
N ASN A 343 -12.63 -6.91 5.60
CA ASN A 343 -13.02 -6.39 4.31
C ASN A 343 -12.13 -5.23 3.87
N VAL A 344 -11.21 -5.52 2.95
CA VAL A 344 -10.36 -4.55 2.24
C VAL A 344 -11.12 -3.43 1.53
N HIS A 345 -12.43 -3.55 1.34
CA HIS A 345 -13.26 -2.47 0.80
C HIS A 345 -13.71 -1.48 1.88
N SER A 346 -13.51 -1.74 3.16
CA SER A 346 -13.87 -0.81 4.23
C SER A 346 -12.73 0.16 4.54
N ILE A 347 -13.08 1.41 4.88
CA ILE A 347 -12.10 2.36 5.41
C ILE A 347 -11.49 1.86 6.74
N SER A 348 -12.21 1.06 7.53
CA SER A 348 -11.70 0.47 8.79
C SER A 348 -10.51 -0.45 8.58
N TYR A 349 -10.43 -1.13 7.43
CA TYR A 349 -9.30 -1.98 7.06
C TYR A 349 -7.99 -1.17 6.92
N PHE A 350 -8.08 0.09 6.47
CA PHE A 350 -6.92 0.96 6.25
C PHE A 350 -6.66 1.93 7.41
N LEU A 351 -7.65 2.18 8.25
CA LEU A 351 -7.51 2.96 9.48
C LEU A 351 -6.97 2.07 10.59
N VAL A 352 -5.69 1.70 10.48
CA VAL A 352 -4.92 1.22 11.64
C VAL A 352 -4.59 2.44 12.53
N HIS A 353 -5.61 3.14 13.03
CA HIS A 353 -5.43 4.27 13.93
C HIS A 353 -6.29 4.17 15.20
N LYS A 354 -5.58 3.88 16.30
CA LYS A 354 -5.66 4.49 17.64
C LYS A 354 -7.04 4.93 18.18
N LYS A 355 -7.96 4.00 18.34
CA LYS A 355 -8.78 4.00 19.57
C LYS A 355 -8.21 3.09 20.67
N THR A 356 -7.24 2.25 20.37
CA THR A 356 -6.78 1.17 21.28
C THR A 356 -5.29 1.24 21.64
N CYS A 357 -4.62 2.38 21.49
CA CYS A 357 -3.22 2.47 21.94
C CYS A 357 -3.06 2.49 23.46
N TYR A 358 -4.08 2.98 24.17
CA TYR A 358 -4.07 3.11 25.62
C TYR A 358 -5.36 2.54 26.19
N ASP A 359 -5.28 1.91 27.36
CA ASP A 359 -6.47 1.44 28.05
C ASP A 359 -7.39 2.64 28.28
N LYS A 360 -8.58 2.61 27.66
CA LYS A 360 -9.61 3.65 27.84
C LYS A 360 -10.11 3.67 29.28
N ASP A 361 -9.90 2.59 30.02
CA ASP A 361 -10.25 2.45 31.42
C ASP A 361 -9.06 2.72 32.34
N TYR A 362 -8.71 3.99 32.46
CA TYR A 362 -7.69 4.49 33.39
C TYR A 362 -8.01 4.22 34.87
N THR A 363 -9.24 3.83 35.22
CA THR A 363 -9.60 3.49 36.61
C THR A 363 -8.88 2.25 37.12
N LYS A 364 -8.49 1.34 36.21
CA LYS A 364 -7.66 0.18 36.52
C LYS A 364 -6.25 0.57 36.98
N ALA A 365 -5.74 1.70 36.50
CA ALA A 365 -4.44 2.20 36.93
C ALA A 365 -4.52 2.82 38.34
N CYS A 366 -5.62 3.49 38.68
CA CYS A 366 -5.81 4.11 39.98
C CYS A 366 -5.67 3.09 41.13
N VAL A 367 -6.25 1.90 40.98
CA VAL A 367 -6.22 0.86 42.03
C VAL A 367 -4.85 0.20 42.22
N ILE A 368 -3.89 0.43 41.30
CA ILE A 368 -2.51 -0.05 41.45
C ILE A 368 -1.81 0.69 42.60
N CYS A 369 -2.04 2.00 42.71
CA CYS A 369 -1.45 2.84 43.76
C CYS A 369 -2.43 3.07 44.93
N HIS A 370 -3.73 3.20 44.66
CA HIS A 370 -4.78 3.34 45.67
C HIS A 370 -5.36 1.98 46.05
N THR A 371 -4.57 1.16 46.74
CA THR A 371 -4.90 -0.25 47.05
C THR A 371 -6.17 -0.47 47.89
N THR A 372 -6.72 0.59 48.49
CA THR A 372 -7.99 0.57 49.25
C THR A 372 -9.20 1.01 48.43
N TRP A 373 -9.02 1.33 47.14
CA TRP A 373 -10.09 1.73 46.25
C TRP A 373 -10.59 0.55 45.42
N SER A 374 -11.90 0.51 45.17
CA SER A 374 -12.45 -0.28 44.07
C SER A 374 -12.34 0.50 42.75
N ILE A 375 -12.43 -0.21 41.63
CA ILE A 375 -12.52 0.40 40.28
C ILE A 375 -13.70 1.39 40.23
N ASP A 376 -14.85 1.03 40.81
CA ASP A 376 -16.03 1.91 40.87
C ASP A 376 -15.77 3.18 41.69
N LYS A 377 -15.06 3.06 42.82
CA LYS A 377 -14.66 4.20 43.64
C LYS A 377 -13.68 5.11 42.88
N ALA A 378 -12.74 4.54 42.12
CA ALA A 378 -11.86 5.31 41.25
C ALA A 378 -12.65 6.06 40.16
N LYS A 379 -13.66 5.41 39.57
CA LYS A 379 -14.54 6.00 38.57
C LYS A 379 -15.39 7.15 39.12
N GLU A 380 -15.94 6.98 40.32
CA GLU A 380 -16.69 8.03 41.04
C GLU A 380 -15.79 9.23 41.31
N GLN A 381 -14.58 8.98 41.83
CA GLN A 381 -13.61 10.03 42.11
C GLN A 381 -13.25 10.82 40.85
N LEU A 382 -12.93 10.15 39.75
CA LEU A 382 -12.62 10.81 38.47
C LEU A 382 -13.81 11.58 37.89
N SER A 383 -15.04 11.09 38.11
CA SER A 383 -16.26 11.76 37.66
C SER A 383 -16.58 13.01 38.48
N SER A 384 -16.09 13.09 39.72
CA SER A 384 -16.27 14.25 40.60
C SER A 384 -15.42 15.47 40.20
N TRP A 385 -14.39 15.29 39.37
CA TRP A 385 -13.53 16.37 38.90
C TRP A 385 -14.27 17.24 37.87
N LYS A 386 -14.67 18.45 38.26
CA LYS A 386 -15.34 19.43 37.37
C LYS A 386 -14.34 19.99 36.36
N GLY A 387 -14.74 20.09 35.08
CA GLY A 387 -14.00 20.82 34.04
C GLY A 387 -13.27 19.99 32.98
N ARG A 388 -13.70 18.74 32.73
CA ARG A 388 -13.16 17.87 31.66
C ARG A 388 -13.08 18.54 30.27
N GLU A 389 -13.92 19.54 30.02
CA GLU A 389 -13.94 20.31 28.76
C GLU A 389 -12.74 21.27 28.57
N LYS A 390 -11.93 21.57 29.60
CA LYS A 390 -10.88 22.60 29.52
C LYS A 390 -9.44 22.10 29.38
N VAL A 391 -9.22 20.78 29.29
CA VAL A 391 -7.87 20.16 29.21
C VAL A 391 -7.66 19.37 27.91
N HIS A 392 -8.72 19.21 27.10
CA HIS A 392 -8.66 18.52 25.81
C HIS A 392 -8.83 19.45 24.58
N ASP A 393 -8.90 20.78 24.80
CA ASP A 393 -8.79 21.82 23.75
C ASP A 393 -7.32 22.23 23.51
#